data_AF-A0A9W7AMH6-F1
#
_entry.id   AF-A0A9W7AMH6-F1
#
_cell.length_a   1.000
_cell.length_b   1.000
_cell.length_c   1.000
_cell.angle_alpha   90.00
_cell.angle_beta   90.00
_cell.angle_gamma   90.00
#
_symmetry.space_group_name_H-M   'P 1'
#
loop_
_entity.id
_entity.type
_entity.pdbx_description
1 polymer ?
#
loop_
_entity_poly.entity_id
_entity_poly.type
_entity_poly.pdbx_seq_one_letter_code
_entity_poly.pdbx_strand_id
1 'polypeptide(L)'
;MALPLYTLGLLYLLLITLIWSLSSLLVSSTLPTFPSPLLTWLSTIPFILLLKKEQLVTPDWGIVKLGAKLGATWYLSNLFYYLSLQKTSVTSSTVLSSSSSLFTYLIETRLNKDSYEFKKVLAVLFVIAGAVVSATKGDRSENKSGLEGDLYGLLSALGYSVYTVIVKRYCKDEETEEGEEVYEKVRGDSIDDTLESAEETVSAETTIKVETTTTAKSEEKYNLRQTLGYLGLTTSSLGLFIIPYYAIVGTNVTLTWTILGSIVYVAIIDNLISDFLWAKSVVYTNATVATVGLAMTVPFAVVIDWGEGGGVGWGRVVGSGMVLLGFVGINV
;
A
#
# COMPACT_ATOMS: atom_id res chain seq x y z
N MET A 1 -5.93 25.55 -11.84
CA MET A 1 -4.88 25.36 -10.82
C MET A 1 -4.82 23.85 -10.55
N ALA A 2 -3.77 23.17 -10.99
CA ALA A 2 -3.62 21.74 -10.69
C ALA A 2 -3.36 21.57 -9.19
N LEU A 3 -3.94 20.54 -8.56
CA LEU A 3 -3.68 20.22 -7.16
C LEU A 3 -2.23 19.73 -6.99
N PRO A 4 -1.54 20.05 -5.88
CA PRO A 4 -0.23 19.46 -5.59
C PRO A 4 -0.31 17.92 -5.56
N LEU A 5 0.68 17.22 -6.13
CA LEU A 5 0.71 15.75 -6.18
C LEU A 5 0.53 15.12 -4.80
N TYR A 6 1.11 15.71 -3.76
CA TYR A 6 0.93 15.26 -2.38
C TYR A 6 -0.54 15.27 -1.93
N THR A 7 -1.27 16.35 -2.24
CA THR A 7 -2.71 16.46 -1.94
C THR A 7 -3.52 15.45 -2.74
N LEU A 8 -3.17 15.25 -4.01
CA LEU A 8 -3.80 14.23 -4.85
C LEU A 8 -3.58 12.82 -4.29
N GLY A 9 -2.37 12.52 -3.80
CA GLY A 9 -2.05 11.28 -3.11
C GLY A 9 -2.91 11.05 -1.86
N LEU A 10 -3.11 12.08 -1.03
CA LEU A 10 -4.01 11.98 0.13
C LEU A 10 -5.48 11.75 -0.30
N LEU A 11 -5.95 12.41 -1.37
CA LEU A 11 -7.30 12.21 -1.90
C LEU A 11 -7.50 10.77 -2.40
N TYR A 12 -6.52 10.22 -3.12
CA TYR A 12 -6.56 8.80 -3.51
C TYR A 12 -6.63 7.91 -2.28
N LEU A 13 -5.80 8.15 -1.27
CA LEU A 13 -5.77 7.34 -0.05
C LEU A 13 -7.12 7.33 0.69
N LEU A 14 -7.79 8.49 0.80
CA LEU A 14 -9.13 8.59 1.38
C LEU A 14 -10.20 7.89 0.54
N LEU A 15 -10.14 8.02 -0.79
CA LEU A 15 -11.05 7.33 -1.69
C LEU A 15 -10.92 5.81 -1.59
N ILE A 16 -9.68 5.30 -1.60
CA ILE A 16 -9.39 3.87 -1.53
C ILE A 16 -9.86 3.28 -0.20
N THR A 17 -9.59 3.96 0.91
CA THR A 17 -10.00 3.47 2.22
C THR A 17 -11.52 3.45 2.38
N LEU A 18 -12.24 4.36 1.73
CA LEU A 18 -13.69 4.27 1.62
C LEU A 18 -14.13 3.08 0.76
N ILE A 19 -13.50 2.87 -0.42
CA ILE A 19 -13.79 1.73 -1.30
C ILE A 19 -13.57 0.42 -0.54
N TRP A 20 -12.42 0.22 0.08
CA TRP A 20 -12.11 -0.99 0.86
C TRP A 20 -13.07 -1.19 2.03
N SER A 21 -13.49 -0.11 2.70
CA SER A 21 -14.51 -0.21 3.75
C SER A 21 -15.84 -0.73 3.21
N LEU A 22 -16.30 -0.24 2.06
CA LEU A 22 -17.53 -0.70 1.41
C LEU A 22 -17.38 -2.11 0.82
N SER A 23 -16.26 -2.41 0.17
CA SER A 23 -15.94 -3.74 -0.36
C SER A 23 -15.95 -4.81 0.73
N SER A 24 -15.50 -4.47 1.94
CA SER A 24 -15.50 -5.41 3.07
C SER A 24 -16.89 -5.99 3.36
N LEU A 25 -17.96 -5.23 3.10
CA LEU A 25 -19.35 -5.71 3.23
C LEU A 25 -19.66 -6.77 2.17
N LEU A 26 -19.27 -6.54 0.92
CA LEU A 26 -19.45 -7.51 -0.17
C LEU A 26 -18.61 -8.78 0.06
N VAL A 27 -17.35 -8.62 0.45
CA VAL A 27 -16.44 -9.72 0.77
C VAL A 27 -17.02 -10.55 1.92
N SER A 28 -17.55 -9.92 2.97
CA SER A 28 -18.18 -10.63 4.09
C SER A 28 -19.36 -11.51 3.68
N SER A 29 -20.09 -11.12 2.63
CA SER A 29 -21.19 -11.92 2.07
C SER A 29 -20.70 -13.05 1.16
N THR A 30 -19.51 -12.93 0.56
CA THR A 30 -18.96 -13.89 -0.42
C THR A 30 -18.08 -14.96 0.23
N LEU A 31 -17.27 -14.59 1.23
CA LEU A 31 -16.30 -15.48 1.89
C LEU A 31 -16.90 -16.76 2.51
N PRO A 32 -18.13 -16.79 3.06
CA PRO A 32 -18.71 -18.03 3.58
C PRO A 32 -18.93 -19.10 2.50
N THR A 33 -18.98 -18.73 1.22
CA THR A 33 -19.32 -19.63 0.11
C THR A 33 -18.17 -19.84 -0.87
N PHE A 34 -17.09 -19.06 -0.77
CA PHE A 34 -15.96 -19.11 -1.70
C PHE A 34 -14.60 -19.13 -0.96
N PRO A 35 -13.66 -20.03 -1.30
CA PRO A 35 -12.37 -20.11 -0.62
C PRO A 35 -11.52 -18.82 -0.76
N SER A 36 -11.10 -18.23 0.36
CA SER A 36 -10.34 -16.96 0.38
C SER A 36 -9.04 -16.99 -0.44
N PRO A 37 -8.22 -18.06 -0.41
CA PRO A 37 -7.01 -18.12 -1.23
C PRO A 37 -7.31 -18.09 -2.73
N LEU A 38 -8.43 -18.69 -3.16
CA LEU A 38 -8.85 -18.67 -4.55
C LEU A 38 -9.39 -17.29 -4.94
N LEU A 39 -10.13 -16.62 -4.05
CA LEU A 39 -10.60 -15.25 -4.27
C LEU A 39 -9.41 -14.28 -4.43
N THR A 40 -8.44 -14.38 -3.52
CA THR A 40 -7.21 -13.58 -3.55
C THR A 40 -6.47 -13.80 -4.87
N TRP A 41 -6.28 -15.05 -5.28
CA TRP A 41 -5.64 -15.34 -6.56
C TRP A 41 -6.40 -14.75 -7.76
N LEU A 42 -7.70 -15.04 -7.89
CA LEU A 42 -8.53 -14.53 -8.98
C LEU A 42 -8.53 -13.00 -9.04
N SER A 43 -8.54 -12.34 -7.87
CA SER A 43 -8.54 -10.89 -7.78
C SER A 43 -7.25 -10.24 -8.29
N THR A 44 -6.13 -10.97 -8.34
CA THR A 44 -4.84 -10.42 -8.80
C THR A 44 -4.59 -10.58 -10.30
N ILE A 45 -5.35 -11.43 -10.99
CA ILE A 45 -5.19 -11.66 -12.44
C ILE A 45 -5.36 -10.38 -13.26
N PRO A 46 -6.32 -9.47 -12.97
CA PRO A 46 -6.51 -8.26 -13.76
C PRO A 46 -5.31 -7.31 -13.79
N PHE A 47 -4.37 -7.39 -12.85
CA PHE A 47 -3.15 -6.58 -12.90
C PHE A 47 -2.32 -6.84 -14.15
N ILE A 48 -2.40 -8.04 -14.73
CA ILE A 48 -1.71 -8.37 -15.99
C ILE A 48 -2.16 -7.42 -17.13
N LEU A 49 -3.40 -6.90 -17.06
CA LEU A 49 -3.94 -5.94 -18.04
C LEU A 49 -3.21 -4.59 -18.01
N LEU A 50 -2.44 -4.30 -16.96
CA LEU A 50 -1.60 -3.10 -16.91
C LEU A 50 -0.40 -3.21 -17.86
N LEU A 51 0.00 -4.42 -18.27
CA LEU A 51 1.07 -4.64 -19.23
C LEU A 51 0.58 -4.45 -20.67
N LYS A 52 1.36 -3.72 -21.47
CA LYS A 52 1.21 -3.67 -22.93
C LYS A 52 1.83 -4.92 -23.56
N LYS A 53 1.36 -5.28 -24.77
CA LYS A 53 1.83 -6.48 -25.48
C LYS A 53 3.35 -6.48 -25.67
N GLU A 54 3.93 -5.32 -25.97
CA GLU A 54 5.36 -5.16 -26.21
C GLU A 54 6.18 -5.52 -24.98
N GLN A 55 5.68 -5.16 -23.78
CA GLN A 55 6.35 -5.43 -22.50
C GLN A 55 6.33 -6.93 -22.15
N LEU A 56 5.37 -7.70 -22.67
CA LEU A 56 5.35 -9.15 -22.51
C LEU A 56 6.33 -9.86 -23.44
N VAL A 57 6.61 -9.28 -24.62
CA VAL A 57 7.46 -9.90 -25.64
C VAL A 57 8.93 -9.55 -25.43
N THR A 58 9.23 -8.30 -25.08
CA THR A 58 10.59 -7.83 -24.78
C THR A 58 10.65 -7.22 -23.39
N PRO A 59 10.61 -8.04 -22.33
CA PRO A 59 10.60 -7.54 -20.97
C PRO A 59 11.96 -6.98 -20.55
N ASP A 60 11.95 -5.84 -19.87
CA ASP A 60 13.09 -5.41 -19.08
C ASP A 60 13.19 -6.30 -17.82
N TRP A 61 14.31 -6.99 -17.67
CA TRP A 61 14.51 -7.91 -16.56
C TRP A 61 14.66 -7.21 -15.20
N GLY A 62 15.02 -5.92 -15.17
CA GLY A 62 15.05 -5.12 -13.95
C GLY A 62 13.65 -5.02 -13.34
N ILE A 63 12.70 -4.53 -14.13
CA ILE A 63 11.30 -4.38 -13.70
C ILE A 63 10.59 -5.72 -13.48
N VAL A 64 10.91 -6.76 -14.27
CA VAL A 64 10.39 -8.12 -14.01
C VAL A 64 10.84 -8.62 -12.65
N LYS A 65 12.12 -8.48 -12.31
CA LYS A 65 12.65 -8.90 -11.00
C LYS A 65 12.02 -8.10 -9.86
N LEU A 66 11.76 -6.81 -10.06
CA LEU A 66 11.08 -5.98 -9.07
C LEU A 66 9.62 -6.42 -8.89
N GLY A 67 8.88 -6.58 -9.98
CA GLY A 67 7.49 -7.07 -9.96
C GLY A 67 7.39 -8.45 -9.31
N ALA A 68 8.35 -9.35 -9.58
CA ALA A 68 8.41 -10.65 -8.95
C ALA A 68 8.65 -10.59 -7.44
N LYS A 69 9.58 -9.72 -6.99
CA LYS A 69 9.81 -9.47 -5.55
C LYS A 69 8.55 -8.93 -4.89
N LEU A 70 7.94 -7.90 -5.46
CA LEU A 70 6.72 -7.28 -4.92
C LEU A 70 5.56 -8.27 -4.88
N GLY A 71 5.35 -9.05 -5.95
CA GLY A 71 4.31 -10.09 -5.99
C GLY A 71 4.52 -11.19 -4.96
N ALA A 72 5.75 -11.67 -4.79
CA ALA A 72 6.07 -12.64 -3.76
C ALA A 72 5.84 -12.08 -2.34
N THR A 73 6.32 -10.86 -2.07
CA THR A 73 6.13 -10.21 -0.76
C THR A 73 4.65 -9.95 -0.48
N TRP A 74 3.90 -9.42 -1.43
CA TRP A 74 2.46 -9.17 -1.28
C TRP A 74 1.69 -10.47 -1.03
N TYR A 75 1.95 -11.52 -1.82
CA TYR A 75 1.27 -12.80 -1.67
C TYR A 75 1.58 -13.47 -0.32
N LEU A 76 2.86 -13.48 0.09
CA LEU A 76 3.27 -14.07 1.36
C LEU A 76 2.68 -13.30 2.56
N SER A 77 2.63 -11.97 2.48
CA SER A 77 2.03 -11.14 3.52
C SER A 77 0.54 -11.41 3.66
N ASN A 78 -0.19 -11.53 2.54
CA ASN A 78 -1.60 -11.89 2.53
C ASN A 78 -1.83 -13.33 3.05
N LEU A 79 -0.99 -14.28 2.67
CA LEU A 79 -1.07 -15.65 3.17
C LEU A 79 -0.93 -15.69 4.70
N PHE A 80 0.06 -15.01 5.26
CA PHE A 80 0.22 -14.90 6.70
C PHE A 80 -0.95 -14.17 7.37
N TYR A 81 -1.52 -13.15 6.73
CA TYR A 81 -2.72 -12.48 7.24
C TYR A 81 -3.89 -13.47 7.37
N TYR A 82 -4.14 -14.27 6.34
CA TYR A 82 -5.21 -15.28 6.37
C TYR A 82 -4.96 -16.38 7.40
N LEU A 83 -3.71 -16.86 7.53
CA LEU A 83 -3.34 -17.83 8.57
C LEU A 83 -3.51 -17.24 9.97
N SER A 84 -3.25 -15.95 10.15
CA SER A 84 -3.53 -15.24 11.40
C SER A 84 -5.02 -15.24 11.70
N LEU A 85 -5.87 -14.82 10.77
CA LEU A 85 -7.33 -14.78 10.96
C LEU A 85 -7.96 -16.14 11.31
N GLN A 86 -7.36 -17.25 10.84
CA GLN A 86 -7.82 -18.60 11.15
C GLN A 86 -7.39 -19.08 12.55
N LYS A 87 -6.31 -18.51 13.11
CA LYS A 87 -5.64 -19.01 14.33
C LYS A 87 -5.63 -18.02 15.50
N THR A 88 -5.93 -16.75 15.27
CA THR A 88 -6.05 -15.72 16.31
C THR A 88 -7.43 -15.06 16.32
N SER A 89 -7.70 -14.23 17.34
CA SER A 89 -8.95 -13.47 17.46
C SER A 89 -8.95 -12.31 16.46
N VAL A 90 -10.13 -11.89 16.00
CA VAL A 90 -10.26 -10.73 15.09
C VAL A 90 -9.62 -9.48 15.71
N THR A 91 -9.81 -9.25 17.01
CA THR A 91 -9.20 -8.13 17.72
C THR A 91 -7.68 -8.22 17.69
N SER A 92 -7.09 -9.39 18.01
CA SER A 92 -5.65 -9.61 17.92
C SER A 92 -5.14 -9.38 16.49
N SER A 93 -5.79 -9.94 15.47
CA SER A 93 -5.40 -9.72 14.07
C SER A 93 -5.43 -8.24 13.69
N THR A 94 -6.42 -7.46 14.15
CA THR A 94 -6.49 -6.02 13.90
C THR A 94 -5.35 -5.26 14.59
N VAL A 95 -5.03 -5.58 15.85
CA VAL A 95 -3.89 -4.96 16.55
C VAL A 95 -2.58 -5.24 15.79
N LEU A 96 -2.39 -6.49 15.38
CA LEU A 96 -1.18 -6.93 14.72
C LEU A 96 -1.05 -6.35 13.33
N SER A 97 -2.12 -6.30 12.52
CA SER A 97 -2.07 -5.66 11.20
C SER A 97 -1.83 -4.15 11.29
N SER A 98 -2.36 -3.49 12.32
CA SER A 98 -2.15 -2.05 12.57
C SER A 98 -0.68 -1.71 12.84
N SER A 99 0.11 -2.66 13.35
CA SER A 99 1.55 -2.49 13.59
C SER A 99 2.37 -2.27 12.31
N SER A 100 1.80 -2.54 11.13
CA SER A 100 2.45 -2.26 9.84
C SER A 100 2.87 -0.80 9.69
N SER A 101 2.04 0.14 10.16
CA SER A 101 2.38 1.58 10.15
C SER A 101 3.68 1.91 10.89
N LEU A 102 3.92 1.26 12.04
CA LEU A 102 5.15 1.40 12.81
C LEU A 102 6.34 0.77 12.10
N PHE A 103 6.19 -0.44 11.57
CA PHE A 103 7.27 -1.07 10.81
C PHE A 103 7.65 -0.26 9.58
N THR A 104 6.68 0.27 8.84
CA THR A 104 6.93 1.15 7.69
C THR A 104 7.71 2.39 8.11
N TYR A 105 7.30 3.08 9.18
CA TYR A 105 8.01 4.26 9.68
C TYR A 105 9.46 3.93 10.07
N LEU A 106 9.67 2.83 10.78
CA LEU A 106 11.01 2.42 11.21
C LEU A 106 11.92 2.08 10.03
N ILE A 107 11.40 1.35 9.04
CA ILE A 107 12.14 0.98 7.83
C ILE A 107 12.44 2.22 7.00
N GLU A 108 11.45 3.08 6.74
CA GLU A 108 11.60 4.29 5.94
C GLU A 108 12.60 5.26 6.56
N THR A 109 12.50 5.54 7.87
CA THR A 109 13.45 6.41 8.60
C THR A 109 14.87 5.85 8.53
N ARG A 110 15.04 4.52 8.66
CA ARG A 110 16.35 3.86 8.59
C ARG A 110 16.96 3.94 7.20
N LEU A 111 16.17 3.75 6.15
CA LEU A 111 16.64 3.79 4.77
C LEU A 111 16.99 5.21 4.32
N ASN A 112 16.18 6.20 4.71
CA ASN A 112 16.42 7.60 4.35
C ASN A 112 17.53 8.25 5.18
N LYS A 113 17.97 7.60 6.28
CA LYS A 113 18.88 8.18 7.28
C LYS A 113 18.34 9.47 7.89
N ASP A 114 17.01 9.59 7.94
CA ASP A 114 16.33 10.73 8.53
C ASP A 114 16.46 10.69 10.06
N SER A 115 16.40 11.85 10.69
CA SER A 115 16.30 11.92 12.14
C SER A 115 14.92 11.44 12.60
N TYR A 116 14.90 10.68 13.70
CA TYR A 116 13.65 10.24 14.32
C TYR A 116 12.83 11.43 14.79
N GLU A 117 11.75 11.71 14.08
CA GLU A 117 10.80 12.74 14.47
C GLU A 117 9.78 12.19 15.47
N PHE A 118 9.90 12.60 16.72
CA PHE A 118 9.06 12.14 17.83
C PHE A 118 7.55 12.34 17.56
N LYS A 119 7.16 13.41 16.86
CA LYS A 119 5.77 13.69 16.48
C LYS A 119 5.18 12.60 15.59
N LYS A 120 5.95 12.12 14.60
CA LYS A 120 5.53 11.05 13.68
C LYS A 120 5.39 9.71 14.38
N VAL A 121 6.30 9.40 15.31
CA VAL A 121 6.18 8.22 16.18
C VAL A 121 4.90 8.28 16.99
N LEU A 122 4.60 9.44 17.60
CA LEU A 122 3.38 9.62 18.38
C LEU A 122 2.14 9.44 17.51
N ALA A 123 2.11 10.04 16.31
CA ALA A 123 1.02 9.89 15.34
C ALA A 123 0.74 8.42 14.99
N VAL A 124 1.78 7.64 14.71
CA VAL A 124 1.69 6.20 14.44
C VAL A 124 1.14 5.44 15.65
N LEU A 125 1.62 5.73 16.86
CA LEU A 125 1.13 5.10 18.09
C LEU A 125 -0.35 5.41 18.35
N PHE A 126 -0.80 6.64 18.07
CA PHE A 126 -2.21 7.02 18.16
C PHE A 126 -3.08 6.22 17.19
N VAL A 127 -2.61 6.00 15.96
CA VAL A 127 -3.32 5.17 14.97
C VAL A 127 -3.44 3.72 15.43
N ILE A 128 -2.35 3.12 15.90
CA ILE A 128 -2.37 1.74 16.43
C ILE A 128 -3.32 1.64 17.61
N ALA A 129 -3.22 2.55 18.57
CA ALA A 129 -4.07 2.55 19.75
C ALA A 129 -5.55 2.76 19.38
N GLY A 130 -5.85 3.64 18.42
CA GLY A 130 -7.20 3.86 17.92
C GLY A 130 -7.79 2.61 17.25
N ALA A 131 -7.01 1.92 16.43
CA ALA A 131 -7.41 0.66 15.82
C ALA A 131 -7.69 -0.42 16.88
N VAL A 132 -6.85 -0.54 17.92
CA VAL A 132 -7.06 -1.47 19.04
C VAL A 132 -8.36 -1.16 19.76
N VAL A 133 -8.55 0.10 20.18
CA VAL A 133 -9.74 0.52 20.93
C VAL A 133 -11.01 0.30 20.10
N SER A 134 -10.97 0.58 18.79
CA SER A 134 -12.10 0.32 17.90
C SER A 134 -12.37 -1.17 17.66
N ALA A 135 -11.38 -2.04 17.79
CA ALA A 135 -11.52 -3.49 17.60
C ALA A 135 -12.05 -4.21 18.85
N THR A 136 -12.14 -3.54 19.99
CA THR A 136 -12.73 -4.12 21.21
C THR A 136 -14.25 -4.16 21.12
N LYS A 137 -14.82 -5.34 20.90
CA LYS A 137 -16.25 -5.57 21.17
C LYS A 137 -16.44 -5.77 22.66
N GLY A 138 -17.37 -5.03 23.25
CA GLY A 138 -17.84 -5.30 24.60
C GLY A 138 -18.44 -6.71 24.67
N ASP A 139 -17.76 -7.57 25.40
CA ASP A 139 -18.20 -8.82 26.02
C ASP A 139 -18.00 -10.19 25.32
N ARG A 140 -17.46 -11.10 26.15
CA ARG A 140 -17.31 -12.57 26.11
C ARG A 140 -16.51 -13.31 25.01
N SER A 141 -15.30 -13.70 25.42
CA SER A 141 -14.60 -14.97 25.17
C SER A 141 -14.70 -15.60 23.77
N GLU A 142 -13.74 -15.30 22.91
CA GLU A 142 -13.15 -16.35 22.09
C GLU A 142 -11.68 -16.51 22.53
N ASN A 143 -11.38 -17.56 23.30
CA ASN A 143 -10.01 -18.03 23.53
C ASN A 143 -9.45 -18.62 22.23
N LYS A 144 -9.29 -17.79 21.20
CA LYS A 144 -8.49 -18.05 20.01
C LYS A 144 -7.26 -17.14 20.06
N SER A 145 -6.52 -17.08 21.16
CA SER A 145 -5.24 -16.36 21.20
C SER A 145 -4.11 -17.39 21.18
N GLY A 146 -3.82 -17.93 20.00
CA GLY A 146 -2.68 -18.81 19.79
C GLY A 146 -1.44 -18.01 19.43
N LEU A 147 -0.32 -18.24 20.13
CA LEU A 147 0.99 -17.64 19.82
C LEU A 147 1.35 -17.75 18.32
N GLU A 148 0.95 -18.87 17.71
CA GLU A 148 1.17 -19.13 16.28
C GLU A 148 0.38 -18.15 15.38
N GLY A 149 -0.89 -17.86 15.69
CA GLY A 149 -1.71 -16.92 14.93
C GLY A 149 -1.22 -15.47 15.07
N ASP A 150 -0.72 -15.12 16.25
CA ASP A 150 -0.15 -13.79 16.50
C ASP A 150 1.19 -13.60 15.76
N LEU A 151 2.02 -14.65 15.71
CA LEU A 151 3.26 -14.63 14.91
C LEU A 151 2.96 -14.40 13.42
N TYR A 152 1.96 -15.10 12.88
CA TYR A 152 1.54 -14.87 11.48
C TYR A 152 1.03 -13.44 11.26
N GLY A 153 0.29 -12.87 12.22
CA GLY A 153 -0.17 -11.48 12.15
C GLY A 153 0.99 -10.48 12.08
N LEU A 154 2.02 -10.67 12.91
CA LEU A 154 3.24 -9.84 12.89
C LEU A 154 4.04 -9.98 11.59
N LEU A 155 4.21 -11.22 11.11
CA LEU A 155 4.93 -11.48 9.85
C LEU A 155 4.20 -10.85 8.66
N SER A 156 2.88 -10.89 8.65
CA SER A 156 2.06 -10.22 7.65
C SER A 156 2.27 -8.70 7.67
N ALA A 157 2.17 -8.09 8.86
CA ALA A 157 2.34 -6.65 9.02
C ALA A 157 3.73 -6.18 8.57
N LEU A 158 4.78 -6.92 8.95
CA LEU A 158 6.16 -6.65 8.53
C LEU A 158 6.33 -6.79 7.01
N GLY A 159 5.79 -7.87 6.42
CA GLY A 159 5.86 -8.10 4.98
C GLY A 159 5.15 -7.01 4.18
N TYR A 160 3.97 -6.59 4.62
CA TYR A 160 3.24 -5.48 3.99
C TYR A 160 4.00 -4.15 4.09
N SER A 161 4.70 -3.93 5.20
CA SER A 161 5.53 -2.74 5.40
C SER A 161 6.72 -2.72 4.43
N VAL A 162 7.41 -3.86 4.28
CA VAL A 162 8.49 -4.03 3.30
C VAL A 162 7.97 -3.82 1.88
N TYR A 163 6.83 -4.41 1.53
CA TYR A 163 6.17 -4.21 0.24
C TYR A 163 5.95 -2.72 -0.05
N THR A 164 5.34 -1.99 0.89
CA THR A 164 5.03 -0.57 0.74
C THR A 164 6.28 0.29 0.56
N VAL A 165 7.33 0.02 1.34
CA VAL A 165 8.59 0.76 1.23
C VAL A 165 9.29 0.48 -0.10
N ILE A 166 9.28 -0.76 -0.59
CA ILE A 166 9.86 -1.10 -1.91
C ILE A 166 9.11 -0.36 -3.01
N VAL A 167 7.77 -0.29 -2.96
CA VAL A 167 6.97 0.50 -3.92
C VAL A 167 7.41 1.97 -3.89
N LYS A 168 7.50 2.59 -2.71
CA LYS A 168 7.94 4.00 -2.59
C LYS A 168 9.35 4.21 -3.15
N ARG A 169 10.25 3.25 -2.92
CA ARG A 169 11.67 3.39 -3.25
C ARG A 169 11.96 3.22 -4.74
N TYR A 170 11.35 2.21 -5.36
CA TYR A 170 11.71 1.78 -6.71
C TYR A 170 10.66 2.08 -7.77
N CYS A 171 9.46 2.53 -7.41
CA CYS A 171 8.45 2.91 -8.39
C CYS A 171 8.42 4.43 -8.60
N LYS A 172 8.15 4.83 -9.84
CA LYS A 172 7.82 6.20 -10.23
C LYS A 172 6.60 6.20 -11.15
N ASP A 173 5.88 7.30 -11.16
CA ASP A 173 4.69 7.50 -11.97
C ASP A 173 4.91 8.61 -13.01
N GLU A 174 4.24 8.53 -14.15
CA GLU A 174 4.45 9.43 -15.31
C GLU A 174 4.23 10.91 -14.93
N GLU A 175 3.24 11.21 -14.07
CA GLU A 175 2.99 12.58 -13.58
C GLU A 175 4.14 13.14 -12.73
N THR A 176 4.95 12.25 -12.13
CA THR A 176 6.16 12.66 -11.39
C THR A 176 7.30 13.00 -12.35
N GLU A 177 7.40 12.30 -13.49
CA GLU A 177 8.42 12.53 -14.51
C GLU A 177 8.22 13.89 -15.20
N GLU A 178 6.99 14.20 -15.62
CA GLU A 178 6.69 15.50 -16.23
C GLU A 178 7.02 16.66 -15.28
N GLY A 179 6.74 16.50 -13.99
CA GLY A 179 7.06 17.51 -12.97
C GLY A 179 8.58 17.68 -12.75
N GLU A 180 9.33 16.58 -12.68
CA GLU A 180 10.79 16.59 -12.51
C GLU A 180 11.49 17.16 -13.77
N GLU A 181 11.09 16.77 -14.98
CA GLU A 181 11.64 17.30 -16.24
C GLU A 181 11.38 18.80 -16.41
N VAL A 182 10.16 19.26 -16.08
CA VAL A 182 9.83 20.70 -16.13
C VAL A 182 10.67 21.47 -15.12
N TYR A 183 10.85 20.95 -13.90
CA TYR A 183 11.68 21.60 -12.89
C TYR A 183 13.16 21.65 -13.29
N GLU A 184 13.69 20.55 -13.83
CA GLU A 184 15.09 20.48 -14.27
C GLU A 184 15.35 21.39 -15.48
N LYS A 185 14.38 21.51 -16.40
CA LYS A 185 14.42 22.48 -17.50
C LYS A 185 14.40 23.92 -17.00
N VAL A 186 13.47 24.26 -16.10
CA VAL A 186 13.41 25.62 -15.51
C VAL A 186 14.67 25.95 -14.72
N ARG A 187 15.23 24.97 -14.00
CA ARG A 187 16.49 25.13 -13.27
C ARG A 187 17.67 25.31 -14.23
N GLY A 188 17.72 24.53 -15.31
CA GLY A 188 18.72 24.67 -16.37
C GLY A 188 18.69 26.06 -17.00
N ASP A 189 17.51 26.52 -17.43
CA ASP A 189 17.31 27.86 -18.00
C ASP A 189 17.73 28.96 -17.00
N SER A 190 17.38 28.82 -15.70
CA SER A 190 17.79 29.79 -14.68
C SER A 190 19.30 29.84 -14.41
N ILE A 191 19.99 28.70 -14.56
CA ILE A 191 21.45 28.59 -14.40
C ILE A 191 22.14 29.18 -15.62
N ASP A 192 21.65 28.93 -16.84
CA ASP A 192 22.16 29.52 -18.07
C ASP A 192 22.02 31.04 -18.06
N ASP A 193 20.88 31.59 -17.60
CA ASP A 193 20.69 33.03 -17.42
C ASP A 193 21.71 33.63 -16.41
N THR A 194 22.08 32.88 -15.36
CA THR A 194 23.08 33.34 -14.38
C THR A 194 24.51 33.20 -14.93
N LEU A 195 24.79 32.17 -15.71
CA LEU A 195 26.09 31.95 -16.34
C LEU A 195 26.34 32.97 -17.46
N GLU A 196 25.34 33.32 -18.26
CA GLU A 196 25.42 34.37 -19.28
C GLU A 196 25.70 35.74 -18.64
N SER A 197 25.11 36.01 -17.46
CA SER A 197 25.43 37.21 -16.67
C SER A 197 26.82 37.18 -16.00
N ALA A 198 27.35 35.98 -15.73
CA ALA A 198 28.67 35.79 -15.10
C ALA A 198 29.81 35.78 -16.14
N GLU A 199 29.57 35.27 -17.35
CA GLU A 199 30.53 35.28 -18.47
C GLU A 199 30.86 36.71 -18.94
N GLU A 200 29.95 37.67 -18.77
CA GLU A 200 30.23 39.09 -19.02
C GLU A 200 31.18 39.72 -17.97
N THR A 201 31.40 39.05 -16.82
CA THR A 201 32.26 39.55 -15.73
C THR A 201 33.53 38.73 -15.48
N VAL A 202 33.64 37.51 -16.01
CA VAL A 202 34.74 36.58 -15.72
C VAL A 202 35.50 36.21 -17.00
N SER A 203 36.18 37.19 -17.59
CA SER A 203 37.22 36.95 -18.62
C SER A 203 38.61 36.69 -18.02
N ALA A 204 38.77 36.72 -16.70
CA ALA A 204 40.03 36.40 -16.05
C ALA A 204 39.80 35.59 -14.78
N GLU A 205 40.52 34.47 -14.69
CA GLU A 205 40.61 33.58 -13.52
C GLU A 205 39.35 32.78 -13.19
N THR A 206 39.37 31.48 -13.49
CA THR A 206 39.51 30.44 -12.45
C THR A 206 39.25 29.06 -13.07
N THR A 207 40.30 28.48 -13.64
CA THR A 207 40.36 27.04 -13.93
C THR A 207 40.65 26.31 -12.60
N ILE A 208 39.64 26.11 -11.74
CA ILE A 208 39.79 25.31 -10.53
C ILE A 208 38.72 24.22 -10.48
N LYS A 209 39.18 23.00 -10.79
CA LYS A 209 38.79 21.70 -10.22
C LYS A 209 37.32 21.54 -9.81
N VAL A 210 36.52 21.01 -10.73
CA VAL A 210 35.32 20.24 -10.37
C VAL A 210 35.44 18.87 -11.05
N GLU A 211 36.33 18.03 -10.51
CA GLU A 211 36.33 16.61 -10.83
C GLU A 211 36.25 15.84 -9.52
N THR A 212 35.33 14.87 -9.50
CA THR A 212 35.13 13.85 -8.47
C THR A 212 34.24 14.21 -7.26
N THR A 213 32.99 14.58 -7.52
CA THR A 213 31.90 14.20 -6.61
C THR A 213 31.58 12.73 -6.86
N THR A 214 31.84 11.89 -5.86
CA THR A 214 31.57 10.47 -5.83
C THR A 214 30.14 10.20 -6.33
N THR A 215 30.02 9.43 -7.41
CA THR A 215 28.76 8.94 -7.96
C THR A 215 28.07 8.06 -6.91
N ALA A 216 27.21 8.67 -6.08
CA ALA A 216 26.17 7.92 -5.40
C ALA A 216 25.36 7.25 -6.52
N LYS A 217 25.45 5.92 -6.62
CA LYS A 217 24.68 5.13 -7.58
C LYS A 217 23.20 5.53 -7.42
N SER A 218 22.67 6.32 -8.35
CA SER A 218 21.26 6.68 -8.34
C SER A 218 20.48 5.38 -8.43
N GLU A 219 19.57 5.16 -7.48
CA GLU A 219 18.75 3.97 -7.51
C GLU A 219 17.81 4.04 -8.70
N GLU A 220 17.88 3.04 -9.56
CA GLU A 220 17.05 2.94 -10.76
C GLU A 220 15.57 2.79 -10.35
N LYS A 221 14.74 3.75 -10.77
CA LYS A 221 13.29 3.72 -10.58
C LYS A 221 12.59 3.20 -11.82
N TYR A 222 11.54 2.42 -11.62
CA TYR A 222 10.76 1.77 -12.66
C TYR A 222 9.33 2.32 -12.73
N ASN A 223 8.72 2.26 -13.92
CA ASN A 223 7.35 2.71 -14.13
C ASN A 223 6.37 1.88 -13.28
N LEU A 224 5.53 2.57 -12.50
CA LEU A 224 4.62 1.96 -11.54
C LEU A 224 3.63 0.99 -12.19
N ARG A 225 3.00 1.43 -13.28
CA ARG A 225 2.00 0.62 -14.01
C ARG A 225 2.57 -0.71 -14.48
N GLN A 226 3.75 -0.68 -15.08
CA GLN A 226 4.43 -1.89 -15.55
C GLN A 226 4.83 -2.79 -14.37
N THR A 227 5.33 -2.19 -13.29
CA THR A 227 5.75 -2.92 -12.08
C THR A 227 4.57 -3.70 -11.47
N LEU A 228 3.40 -3.05 -11.35
CA LEU A 228 2.18 -3.69 -10.88
C LEU A 228 1.65 -4.76 -11.85
N GLY A 229 1.88 -4.57 -13.15
CA GLY A 229 1.59 -5.58 -14.15
C GLY A 229 2.39 -6.88 -13.97
N TYR A 230 3.70 -6.78 -13.75
CA TYR A 230 4.54 -7.94 -13.47
C TYR A 230 4.31 -8.53 -12.07
N LEU A 231 3.88 -7.70 -11.10
CA LEU A 231 3.37 -8.18 -9.81
C LEU A 231 2.19 -9.13 -10.04
N GLY A 232 1.18 -8.70 -10.80
CA GLY A 232 0.01 -9.51 -11.15
C GLY A 232 0.36 -10.81 -11.87
N LEU A 233 1.31 -10.76 -12.80
CA LEU A 233 1.81 -11.95 -13.50
C LEU A 233 2.43 -12.95 -12.52
N THR A 234 3.21 -12.46 -11.56
CA THR A 234 3.90 -13.29 -10.56
C THR A 234 2.90 -13.91 -9.59
N THR A 235 1.99 -13.12 -9.02
CA THR A 235 0.97 -13.62 -8.08
C THR A 235 0.02 -14.59 -8.76
N SER A 236 -0.37 -14.33 -10.01
CA SER A 236 -1.19 -15.23 -10.82
C SER A 236 -0.48 -16.57 -11.05
N SER A 237 0.83 -16.54 -11.30
CA SER A 237 1.62 -17.75 -11.50
C SER A 237 1.76 -18.56 -10.19
N LEU A 238 1.95 -17.89 -9.05
CA LEU A 238 2.02 -18.52 -7.74
C LEU A 238 0.68 -19.16 -7.33
N GLY A 239 -0.45 -18.52 -7.65
CA GLY A 239 -1.75 -19.07 -7.31
C GLY A 239 -2.23 -20.21 -8.22
N LEU A 240 -1.58 -20.48 -9.36
CA LEU A 240 -1.84 -21.71 -10.13
C LEU A 240 -1.56 -22.98 -9.32
N PHE A 241 -0.67 -22.91 -8.33
CA PHE A 241 -0.40 -24.02 -7.40
C PHE A 241 -1.54 -24.26 -6.39
N ILE A 242 -2.49 -23.32 -6.25
CA ILE A 242 -3.65 -23.44 -5.36
C ILE A 242 -4.74 -24.33 -5.98
N ILE A 243 -4.85 -24.37 -7.31
CA ILE A 243 -5.89 -25.14 -8.01
C ILE A 243 -5.75 -26.65 -7.76
N PRO A 244 -4.56 -27.28 -7.92
CA PRO A 244 -4.40 -28.71 -7.62
C PRO A 244 -4.72 -29.05 -6.16
N TYR A 245 -4.38 -28.17 -5.22
CA TYR A 245 -4.70 -28.37 -3.80
C TYR A 245 -6.21 -28.52 -3.58
N TYR A 246 -7.02 -27.59 -4.12
CA TYR A 246 -8.47 -27.67 -3.98
C TYR A 246 -9.14 -28.74 -4.86
N ALA A 247 -8.49 -29.13 -5.97
CA ALA A 247 -8.93 -30.29 -6.76
C ALA A 247 -8.76 -31.61 -5.98
N ILE A 248 -7.71 -31.72 -5.14
CA ILE A 248 -7.45 -32.91 -4.31
C ILE A 248 -8.32 -32.92 -3.05
N VAL A 249 -8.39 -31.80 -2.33
CA VAL A 249 -9.11 -31.71 -1.04
C VAL A 249 -10.63 -31.72 -1.25
N GLY A 250 -11.10 -31.35 -2.44
CA GLY A 250 -12.51 -31.20 -2.75
C GLY A 250 -13.07 -29.92 -2.13
N THR A 251 -13.60 -29.03 -2.96
CA THR A 251 -14.30 -27.84 -2.48
C THR A 251 -15.68 -27.77 -3.09
N ASN A 252 -16.69 -27.55 -2.24
CA ASN A 252 -18.06 -27.35 -2.69
C ASN A 252 -18.25 -25.86 -3.02
N VAL A 253 -17.70 -25.42 -4.15
CA VAL A 253 -17.91 -24.06 -4.64
C VAL A 253 -19.19 -24.02 -5.45
N THR A 254 -20.16 -23.25 -4.99
CA THR A 254 -21.39 -23.00 -5.77
C THR A 254 -21.23 -21.68 -6.51
N LEU A 255 -21.15 -21.73 -7.84
CA LEU A 255 -21.03 -20.52 -8.66
C LEU A 255 -22.41 -19.96 -8.99
N THR A 256 -22.87 -19.00 -8.20
CA THR A 256 -24.07 -18.20 -8.51
C THR A 256 -23.68 -16.92 -9.25
N TRP A 257 -24.63 -16.31 -9.98
CA TRP A 257 -24.40 -15.01 -10.63
C TRP A 257 -24.01 -13.91 -9.63
N THR A 258 -24.52 -13.98 -8.39
CA THR A 258 -24.16 -13.06 -7.31
C THR A 258 -22.71 -13.24 -6.86
N ILE A 259 -22.25 -14.48 -6.71
CA ILE A 259 -20.85 -14.77 -6.34
C ILE A 259 -19.92 -14.37 -7.49
N LEU A 260 -20.29 -14.68 -8.73
CA LEU A 260 -19.52 -14.26 -9.91
C LEU A 260 -19.39 -12.74 -9.98
N GLY A 261 -20.49 -12.00 -9.80
CA GLY A 261 -20.49 -10.55 -9.74
C GLY A 261 -19.60 -10.00 -8.62
N SER A 262 -19.63 -10.63 -7.44
CA SER A 262 -18.80 -10.23 -6.30
C SER A 262 -17.32 -10.49 -6.56
N ILE A 263 -16.95 -11.60 -7.18
CA ILE A 263 -15.57 -11.90 -7.58
C ILE A 263 -15.07 -10.86 -8.58
N VAL A 264 -15.87 -10.51 -9.60
CA VAL A 264 -15.49 -9.50 -10.59
C VAL A 264 -15.35 -8.12 -9.93
N TYR A 265 -16.28 -7.75 -9.04
CA TYR A 265 -16.19 -6.49 -8.29
C TYR A 265 -14.90 -6.43 -7.46
N VAL A 266 -14.59 -7.47 -6.69
CA VAL A 266 -13.38 -7.55 -5.89
C VAL A 266 -12.13 -7.49 -6.78
N ALA A 267 -12.12 -8.23 -7.89
CA ALA A 267 -10.97 -8.26 -8.78
C ALA A 267 -10.66 -6.91 -9.46
N ILE A 268 -11.70 -6.18 -9.86
CA ILE A 268 -11.55 -4.93 -10.64
C ILE A 268 -11.54 -3.70 -9.74
N ILE A 269 -12.55 -3.54 -8.88
CA ILE A 269 -12.73 -2.33 -8.07
C ILE A 269 -11.85 -2.38 -6.83
N ASP A 270 -11.96 -3.46 -6.05
CA ASP A 270 -11.28 -3.59 -4.75
C ASP A 270 -9.78 -3.82 -4.89
N ASN A 271 -9.36 -4.59 -5.90
CA ASN A 271 -7.97 -4.96 -6.10
C ASN A 271 -7.33 -4.09 -7.20
N LEU A 272 -7.65 -4.29 -8.49
CA LEU A 272 -6.95 -3.62 -9.59
C LEU A 272 -6.95 -2.09 -9.48
N ILE A 273 -8.12 -1.46 -9.38
CA ILE A 273 -8.23 0.01 -9.38
C ILE A 273 -7.71 0.58 -8.05
N SER A 274 -8.17 0.02 -6.93
CA SER A 274 -7.82 0.56 -5.62
C SER A 274 -6.35 0.37 -5.27
N ASP A 275 -5.74 -0.78 -5.56
CA ASP A 275 -4.30 -0.99 -5.33
C ASP A 275 -3.44 -0.15 -6.27
N PHE A 276 -3.89 0.07 -7.51
CA PHE A 276 -3.19 0.97 -8.43
C PHE A 276 -3.18 2.40 -7.87
N LEU A 277 -4.35 2.90 -7.45
CA LEU A 277 -4.45 4.21 -6.81
C LEU A 277 -3.69 4.26 -5.47
N TRP A 278 -3.66 3.16 -4.73
CA TRP A 278 -2.91 3.04 -3.48
C TRP A 278 -1.42 3.19 -3.75
N ALA A 279 -0.90 2.50 -4.76
CA ALA A 279 0.50 2.61 -5.11
C ALA A 279 0.84 4.02 -5.64
N LYS A 280 -0.06 4.67 -6.40
CA LYS A 280 0.08 6.09 -6.74
C LYS A 280 0.14 6.97 -5.48
N SER A 281 -0.74 6.72 -4.50
CA SER A 281 -0.74 7.47 -3.23
C SER A 281 0.57 7.32 -2.47
N VAL A 282 1.16 6.12 -2.45
CA VAL A 282 2.47 5.84 -1.86
C VAL A 282 3.55 6.66 -2.58
N VAL A 283 3.58 6.60 -3.93
CA VAL A 283 4.55 7.33 -4.74
C VAL A 283 4.43 8.84 -4.53
N TYR A 284 3.22 9.39 -4.48
CA TYR A 284 2.96 10.83 -4.33
C TYR A 284 3.13 11.37 -2.91
N THR A 285 2.97 10.52 -1.90
CA THR A 285 3.17 10.88 -0.49
C THR A 285 4.48 10.26 0.01
N ASN A 286 4.41 9.33 0.96
CA ASN A 286 5.50 8.48 1.40
C ASN A 286 4.92 7.16 1.95
N ALA A 287 5.78 6.19 2.24
CA ALA A 287 5.30 4.88 2.66
C ALA A 287 4.55 4.96 4.01
N THR A 288 5.04 5.76 4.96
CA THR A 288 4.44 5.91 6.29
C THR A 288 3.04 6.55 6.23
N VAL A 289 2.88 7.63 5.47
CA VAL A 289 1.60 8.33 5.30
C VAL A 289 0.58 7.39 4.68
N ALA A 290 0.98 6.59 3.68
CA ALA A 290 0.12 5.60 3.07
C ALA A 290 -0.37 4.56 4.09
N THR A 291 0.53 3.92 4.86
CA THR A 291 0.14 2.89 5.82
C THR A 291 -0.64 3.43 7.02
N VAL A 292 -0.32 4.63 7.50
CA VAL A 292 -1.14 5.33 8.51
C VAL A 292 -2.52 5.66 7.95
N GLY A 293 -2.60 6.11 6.70
CA GLY A 293 -3.88 6.44 6.08
C GLY A 293 -4.77 5.23 5.83
N LEU A 294 -4.24 4.01 5.68
CA LEU A 294 -5.08 2.79 5.61
C LEU A 294 -5.96 2.59 6.84
N ALA A 295 -5.52 3.10 8.00
CA ALA A 295 -6.32 3.04 9.21
C ALA A 295 -7.59 3.92 9.12
N MET A 296 -7.70 4.84 8.15
CA MET A 296 -8.92 5.64 7.89
C MET A 296 -10.16 4.77 7.59
N THR A 297 -9.95 3.50 7.24
CA THR A 297 -11.01 2.49 7.20
C THR A 297 -11.80 2.41 8.50
N VAL A 298 -11.16 2.62 9.66
CA VAL A 298 -11.82 2.60 10.99
C VAL A 298 -12.86 3.73 11.12
N PRO A 299 -12.50 5.02 10.94
CA PRO A 299 -13.49 6.10 10.85
C PRO A 299 -14.59 5.88 9.80
N PHE A 300 -14.25 5.42 8.60
CA PHE A 300 -15.27 5.18 7.56
C PHE A 300 -16.24 4.07 7.94
N ALA A 301 -15.75 2.97 8.53
CA ALA A 301 -16.60 1.90 9.02
C ALA A 301 -17.56 2.37 10.13
N VAL A 302 -17.12 3.28 11.01
CA VAL A 302 -18.00 3.88 12.02
C VAL A 302 -19.13 4.70 11.37
N VAL A 303 -18.81 5.50 10.35
CA VAL A 303 -19.81 6.31 9.63
C VAL A 303 -20.80 5.42 8.88
N ILE A 304 -20.32 4.35 8.23
CA ILE A 304 -21.15 3.38 7.52
C ILE A 304 -22.14 2.71 8.49
N ASP A 305 -21.63 2.14 9.59
CA ASP A 305 -22.47 1.45 10.58
C ASP A 305 -23.53 2.36 11.20
N TRP A 306 -23.18 3.63 11.43
CA TRP A 306 -24.13 4.63 11.92
C TRP A 306 -25.22 4.94 10.90
N GLY A 307 -24.85 5.07 9.62
CA GLY A 307 -25.78 5.33 8.52
C GLY A 307 -26.76 4.17 8.26
N GLU A 308 -26.35 2.94 8.54
CA GLU A 308 -27.22 1.75 8.47
C GLU A 308 -28.21 1.63 9.66
N GLY A 309 -28.20 2.60 10.58
CA GLY A 309 -29.05 2.60 11.77
C GLY A 309 -28.54 1.72 12.91
N GLY A 310 -27.30 1.25 12.82
CA GLY A 310 -26.62 0.51 13.88
C GLY A 310 -26.25 1.41 15.06
N GLY A 311 -26.35 0.88 16.28
CA GLY A 311 -25.77 1.53 17.45
C GLY A 311 -24.24 1.45 17.40
N VAL A 312 -23.55 2.58 17.33
CA VAL A 312 -22.08 2.62 17.39
C VAL A 312 -21.63 2.65 18.85
N GLY A 313 -20.92 1.60 19.28
CA GLY A 313 -20.36 1.54 20.62
C GLY A 313 -19.31 2.64 20.86
N TRP A 314 -19.27 3.18 22.08
CA TRP A 314 -18.34 4.27 22.45
C TRP A 314 -16.87 3.98 22.17
N GLY A 315 -16.41 2.73 22.34
CA GLY A 315 -15.04 2.32 21.99
C GLY A 315 -14.72 2.55 20.51
N ARG A 316 -15.65 2.29 19.60
CA ARG A 316 -15.44 2.52 18.16
C ARG A 316 -15.35 4.00 17.82
N VAL A 317 -16.17 4.84 18.48
CA VAL A 317 -16.11 6.30 18.30
C VAL A 317 -14.78 6.86 18.81
N VAL A 318 -14.35 6.46 20.00
CA VAL A 318 -13.06 6.89 20.58
C VAL A 318 -11.90 6.40 19.71
N GLY A 319 -11.91 5.14 19.30
CA GLY A 319 -10.88 4.56 18.45
C GLY A 319 -10.78 5.28 17.09
N SER A 320 -11.93 5.58 16.46
CA SER A 320 -12.01 6.41 15.26
C SER A 320 -11.39 7.80 15.45
N GLY A 321 -11.70 8.48 16.55
CA GLY A 321 -11.11 9.78 16.86
C GLY A 321 -9.58 9.74 16.98
N MET A 322 -9.04 8.70 17.63
CA MET A 322 -7.59 8.50 17.77
C MET A 322 -6.91 8.25 16.42
N VAL A 323 -7.53 7.47 15.53
CA VAL A 323 -7.03 7.25 14.17
C VAL A 323 -7.00 8.56 13.38
N LEU A 324 -8.07 9.36 13.45
CA LEU A 324 -8.11 10.67 12.78
C LEU A 324 -7.00 11.60 13.27
N LEU A 325 -6.77 11.65 14.59
CA LEU A 325 -5.70 12.45 15.17
C LEU A 325 -4.32 11.98 14.72
N GLY A 326 -4.07 10.67 14.67
CA GLY A 326 -2.82 10.13 14.16
C GLY A 326 -2.62 10.41 12.67
N PHE A 327 -3.67 10.32 11.86
CA PHE A 327 -3.61 10.68 10.44
C PHE A 327 -3.35 12.18 10.23
N VAL A 328 -3.96 13.07 11.01
CA VAL A 328 -3.61 14.50 10.94
C VAL A 328 -2.17 14.71 11.41
N GLY A 329 -1.77 14.08 12.51
CA GLY A 329 -0.44 14.25 13.11
C GLY A 329 0.73 13.76 12.25
N ILE A 330 0.51 12.83 11.30
CA ILE A 330 1.57 12.41 10.36
C ILE A 330 1.74 13.40 9.19
N ASN A 331 0.73 14.24 8.93
CA ASN A 331 0.65 15.14 7.78
C ASN A 331 0.91 16.63 8.13
N VAL A 332 1.15 16.95 9.41
CA VAL A 332 1.44 18.31 9.92
C VAL A 332 2.87 18.38 10.45
#